data_AF-A0A412GFL0-F1
#
_entry.id   AF-A0A412GFL0-F1
#
_cell.length_a   1.000
_cell.length_b   1.000
_cell.length_c   1.000
_cell.angle_alpha   90.00
_cell.angle_beta   90.00
_cell.angle_gamma   90.00
#
_symmetry.space_group_name_H-M   'P 1'
#
loop_
_entity.id
_entity.type
_entity.pdbx_description
1 polymer ?
#
loop_
_entity_poly.entity_id
_entity_poly.type
_entity_poly.pdbx_seq_one_letter_code
_entity_poly.pdbx_strand_id
1 'polypeptide(L)'
;MKRLNLWMVALMALSFSFTFVSCSDDDDNTDNTEQAKAIAGTYKGYSIGESRMFSDYLMGSDASATITANTDGTINLVYKSGSGDFTLNNLKVSSKSFKGEGEVALAMGGNTPGNYEYTLEGSVSDAKVLTLKANVPVPMGGIDINFIQGETPIAYYVASTYQYDTNLAISVRGTSYGSTEDCKAIVKRASETTVDITLNGFGNLSGGGNMNLGDFTISGVKVEKANSGYTLSLGAFESTAESASGTPTAITGESLEGTVTTDGKAEITVAFKPGSMPMAITAVFTGNVNETSAQ
;
A
#
# COMPACT_ATOMS: atom_id res chain seq x y z
N MET A 1 -2.76 61.26 -20.90
CA MET A 1 -2.28 62.31 -21.83
C MET A 1 -0.89 62.77 -21.38
N LYS A 2 0.08 62.85 -22.33
CA LYS A 2 1.45 63.42 -22.23
C LYS A 2 2.45 62.56 -21.40
N ARG A 3 3.66 62.15 -21.83
CA ARG A 3 4.58 62.43 -22.97
C ARG A 3 5.53 61.20 -23.11
N LEU A 4 5.65 60.52 -24.25
CA LEU A 4 6.68 60.64 -25.31
C LEU A 4 8.12 61.01 -24.87
N ASN A 5 9.07 60.08 -25.08
CA ASN A 5 10.42 60.33 -25.62
C ASN A 5 10.95 58.99 -26.20
N LEU A 6 10.96 58.81 -27.53
CA LEU A 6 12.10 59.02 -28.45
C LEU A 6 12.88 57.69 -28.66
N TRP A 7 12.62 56.89 -29.70
CA TRP A 7 13.31 56.92 -31.03
C TRP A 7 14.85 57.06 -30.88
N MET A 8 15.74 56.36 -31.57
CA MET A 8 15.76 55.34 -32.61
C MET A 8 17.28 55.14 -32.88
N VAL A 9 17.71 53.94 -33.28
CA VAL A 9 18.98 53.66 -34.01
C VAL A 9 20.32 53.81 -33.26
N ALA A 10 21.09 52.72 -33.17
CA ALA A 10 22.42 52.60 -33.80
C ALA A 10 23.15 51.27 -33.50
N LEU A 11 23.66 50.67 -34.58
CA LEU A 11 24.94 49.92 -34.71
C LEU A 11 25.19 48.74 -33.75
N MET A 12 25.11 47.47 -34.16
CA MET A 12 25.97 46.77 -35.15
C MET A 12 27.45 46.66 -34.74
N ALA A 13 27.79 45.54 -34.11
CA ALA A 13 29.07 44.80 -34.11
C ALA A 13 28.91 43.71 -33.02
N LEU A 14 29.14 42.42 -33.19
CA LEU A 14 30.10 41.73 -34.04
C LEU A 14 29.60 40.30 -34.30
N SER A 15 29.69 39.91 -35.55
CA SER A 15 29.55 38.58 -36.17
C SER A 15 29.85 37.34 -35.33
N PHE A 16 28.99 36.32 -35.45
CA PHE A 16 29.37 35.06 -36.09
C PHE A 16 28.12 34.42 -36.72
N SER A 17 28.03 34.48 -38.04
CA SER A 17 27.11 33.67 -38.82
C SER A 17 27.78 32.32 -39.05
N PHE A 18 27.17 31.25 -38.54
CA PHE A 18 27.23 29.95 -39.20
C PHE A 18 25.80 29.52 -39.53
N THR A 19 25.67 29.14 -40.79
CA THR A 19 24.50 28.65 -41.49
C THR A 19 24.04 27.32 -40.89
N PHE A 20 22.78 27.22 -40.46
CA PHE A 20 22.13 25.91 -40.31
C PHE A 20 21.67 25.44 -41.69
N VAL A 21 22.59 24.80 -42.43
CA VAL A 21 22.27 23.90 -43.53
C VAL A 21 23.20 22.71 -43.39
N SER A 22 22.61 21.58 -43.04
CA SER A 22 22.72 20.30 -43.74
C SER A 22 22.44 19.17 -42.76
N CYS A 23 21.53 18.28 -43.15
CA CYS A 23 21.36 16.98 -42.53
C CYS A 23 22.71 16.30 -42.27
N SER A 24 22.94 15.90 -41.02
CA SER A 24 23.41 14.57 -40.64
C SER A 24 22.18 14.02 -39.90
N ASP A 25 21.35 13.13 -40.40
CA ASP A 25 21.65 11.81 -40.96
C ASP A 25 22.84 11.13 -40.27
N ASP A 26 22.90 11.28 -38.95
CA ASP A 26 23.48 10.27 -38.10
C ASP A 26 22.32 9.62 -37.34
N ASP A 27 21.94 8.44 -37.83
CA ASP A 27 21.20 7.44 -37.07
C ASP A 27 21.88 7.27 -35.71
N ASP A 28 21.40 7.99 -34.70
CA ASP A 28 21.87 7.91 -33.31
C ASP A 28 21.33 6.64 -32.62
N ASN A 29 21.48 5.51 -33.31
CA ASN A 29 21.15 4.18 -32.82
C ASN A 29 22.15 3.74 -31.72
N THR A 30 23.34 4.35 -31.68
CA THR A 30 24.38 4.07 -30.68
C THR A 30 24.04 4.56 -29.28
N ASP A 31 23.31 5.67 -29.12
CA ASP A 31 22.87 6.15 -27.80
C ASP A 31 21.67 5.33 -27.26
N ASN A 32 20.67 5.09 -28.12
CA ASN A 32 19.45 4.37 -27.71
C ASN A 32 19.72 2.90 -27.36
N THR A 33 20.61 2.23 -28.11
CA THR A 33 20.99 0.83 -27.83
C THR A 33 21.70 0.67 -26.50
N GLU A 34 22.59 1.60 -26.14
CA GLU A 34 23.29 1.55 -24.85
C GLU A 34 22.36 1.93 -23.69
N GLN A 35 21.42 2.85 -23.87
CA GLN A 35 20.38 3.14 -22.88
C GLN A 35 19.47 1.93 -22.63
N ALA A 36 19.00 1.25 -23.68
CA ALA A 36 18.17 0.04 -23.55
C ALA A 36 18.91 -1.08 -22.80
N LYS A 37 20.16 -1.37 -23.17
CA LYS A 37 21.01 -2.33 -22.44
C LYS A 37 21.25 -1.92 -21.00
N ALA A 38 21.43 -0.62 -20.74
CA ALA A 38 21.66 -0.11 -19.40
C ALA A 38 20.46 -0.36 -18.49
N ILE A 39 19.22 -0.34 -18.97
CA ILE A 39 18.04 -0.55 -18.11
C ILE A 39 17.52 -1.99 -18.11
N ALA A 40 18.05 -2.85 -18.98
CA ALA A 40 17.68 -4.26 -19.04
C ALA A 40 17.99 -5.01 -17.75
N GLY A 41 17.11 -5.93 -17.38
CA GLY A 41 17.23 -6.72 -16.16
C GLY A 41 15.89 -7.20 -15.63
N THR A 42 15.95 -7.99 -14.56
CA THR A 42 14.78 -8.42 -13.80
C THR A 42 14.81 -7.73 -12.43
N TYR A 43 13.73 -7.03 -12.12
CA TYR A 43 13.52 -6.29 -10.90
C TYR A 43 12.45 -7.01 -10.08
N LYS A 44 12.77 -7.28 -8.81
CA LYS A 44 11.87 -7.94 -7.85
C LYS A 44 11.33 -6.92 -6.86
N GLY A 45 10.06 -7.06 -6.52
CA GLY A 45 9.36 -6.05 -5.76
C GLY A 45 7.97 -6.49 -5.35
N TYR A 46 7.14 -5.51 -5.06
CA TYR A 46 5.73 -5.68 -4.77
C TYR A 46 4.92 -4.59 -5.48
N SER A 47 3.61 -4.79 -5.57
CA SER A 47 2.71 -3.88 -6.28
C SER A 47 1.66 -3.33 -5.34
N ILE A 48 1.50 -2.01 -5.33
CA ILE A 48 0.46 -1.31 -4.56
C ILE A 48 -0.55 -0.67 -5.51
N GLY A 49 -1.82 -0.95 -5.25
CA GLY A 49 -2.96 -0.39 -5.94
C GLY A 49 -3.57 0.78 -5.16
N GLU A 50 -3.90 1.84 -5.88
CA GLU A 50 -4.60 3.03 -5.41
C GLU A 50 -5.82 3.28 -6.30
N SER A 51 -6.99 3.55 -5.71
CA SER A 51 -8.19 3.93 -6.44
C SER A 51 -9.07 4.86 -5.62
N ARG A 52 -10.25 5.19 -6.14
CA ARG A 52 -11.25 5.95 -5.36
C ARG A 52 -11.90 5.13 -4.24
N MET A 53 -11.76 3.80 -4.27
CA MET A 53 -12.41 2.89 -3.31
C MET A 53 -11.44 2.33 -2.28
N PHE A 54 -10.14 2.29 -2.59
CA PHE A 54 -9.10 1.76 -1.71
C PHE A 54 -7.80 2.54 -1.93
N SER A 55 -6.98 2.57 -0.89
CA SER A 55 -5.61 3.10 -0.93
C SER A 55 -4.69 2.08 -0.26
N ASP A 56 -3.42 2.12 -0.60
CA ASP A 56 -2.39 1.24 -0.03
C ASP A 56 -2.73 -0.26 -0.12
N TYR A 57 -3.36 -0.69 -1.22
CA TYR A 57 -3.80 -2.07 -1.39
C TYR A 57 -2.68 -2.93 -1.99
N LEU A 58 -2.25 -3.98 -1.27
CA LEU A 58 -1.24 -4.91 -1.76
C LEU A 58 -1.81 -5.80 -2.88
N MET A 59 -1.47 -5.49 -4.13
CA MET A 59 -1.92 -6.24 -5.31
C MET A 59 -1.07 -7.48 -5.60
N GLY A 60 0.17 -7.50 -5.11
CA GLY A 60 1.06 -8.64 -5.23
C GLY A 60 2.33 -8.46 -4.41
N SER A 61 2.64 -9.45 -3.57
CA SER A 61 3.79 -9.43 -2.65
C SER A 61 5.10 -9.97 -3.24
N ASP A 62 5.04 -10.65 -4.38
CA ASP A 62 6.20 -11.14 -5.15
C ASP A 62 6.06 -10.70 -6.62
N ALA A 63 5.89 -9.40 -6.80
CA ALA A 63 5.81 -8.79 -8.11
C ALA A 63 7.17 -8.81 -8.80
N SER A 64 7.15 -8.82 -10.14
CA SER A 64 8.39 -8.75 -10.91
C SER A 64 8.22 -8.00 -12.22
N ALA A 65 9.24 -7.24 -12.59
CA ALA A 65 9.32 -6.56 -13.87
C ALA A 65 10.59 -6.99 -14.59
N THR A 66 10.45 -7.45 -15.83
CA THR A 66 11.57 -7.83 -16.69
C THR A 66 11.63 -6.89 -17.87
N ILE A 67 12.77 -6.22 -18.02
CA ILE A 67 13.09 -5.36 -19.15
C ILE A 67 14.11 -6.08 -20.02
N THR A 68 13.79 -6.29 -21.28
CA THR A 68 14.66 -6.91 -22.28
C THR A 68 15.04 -5.87 -23.33
N ALA A 69 16.33 -5.64 -23.54
CA ALA A 69 16.81 -4.76 -24.59
C ALA A 69 16.73 -5.45 -25.96
N ASN A 70 16.22 -4.73 -26.96
CA ASN A 70 16.21 -5.14 -28.35
C ASN A 70 17.45 -4.61 -29.09
N THR A 71 17.74 -5.17 -30.26
CA THR A 71 18.92 -4.79 -31.07
C THR A 71 18.77 -3.42 -31.75
N ASP A 72 17.56 -2.87 -31.81
CA ASP A 72 17.21 -1.58 -32.41
C ASP A 72 17.17 -0.43 -31.39
N GLY A 73 17.64 -0.67 -30.16
CA GLY A 73 17.62 0.30 -29.07
C GLY A 73 16.26 0.51 -28.41
N THR A 74 15.25 -0.30 -28.73
CA THR A 74 13.99 -0.36 -27.97
C THR A 74 14.08 -1.39 -26.83
N ILE A 75 13.05 -1.44 -25.98
CA ILE A 75 12.90 -2.47 -24.95
C ILE A 75 11.55 -3.18 -25.04
N ASN A 76 11.50 -4.41 -24.52
CA ASN A 76 10.25 -5.08 -24.15
C ASN A 76 10.13 -5.11 -22.62
N LEU A 77 8.92 -4.94 -22.12
CA LEU A 77 8.59 -5.00 -20.70
C LEU A 77 7.58 -6.12 -20.45
N VAL A 78 7.87 -6.95 -19.45
CA VAL A 78 6.90 -7.85 -18.82
C VAL A 78 6.84 -7.53 -17.33
N TYR A 79 5.75 -6.92 -16.89
CA TYR A 79 5.49 -6.59 -15.49
C TYR A 79 4.36 -7.46 -14.94
N LYS A 80 4.73 -8.41 -14.08
CA LYS A 80 3.83 -9.28 -13.33
C LYS A 80 3.50 -8.61 -12.01
N SER A 81 2.35 -7.95 -11.94
CA SER A 81 1.95 -7.18 -10.76
C SER A 81 1.43 -8.05 -9.61
N GLY A 82 1.08 -9.31 -9.89
CA GLY A 82 0.36 -10.21 -8.97
C GLY A 82 -1.15 -10.20 -9.19
N SER A 83 -1.71 -9.10 -9.69
CA SER A 83 -3.14 -8.96 -10.03
C SER A 83 -3.39 -8.80 -11.54
N GLY A 84 -2.34 -8.89 -12.36
CA GLY A 84 -2.37 -8.79 -13.82
C GLY A 84 -0.97 -8.72 -14.41
N ASP A 85 -0.83 -9.19 -15.65
CA ASP A 85 0.44 -9.24 -16.39
C ASP A 85 0.43 -8.16 -17.48
N PHE A 86 1.26 -7.13 -17.29
CA PHE A 86 1.43 -6.01 -18.21
C PHE A 86 2.56 -6.33 -19.19
N THR A 87 2.25 -6.38 -20.48
CA THR A 87 3.23 -6.65 -21.53
C THR A 87 3.25 -5.53 -22.55
N LEU A 88 4.44 -4.97 -22.79
CA LEU A 88 4.67 -3.92 -23.79
C LEU A 88 5.90 -4.28 -24.63
N ASN A 89 5.82 -4.08 -25.94
CA ASN A 89 6.89 -4.42 -26.87
C ASN A 89 7.39 -3.18 -27.61
N ASN A 90 8.68 -3.20 -27.98
CA ASN A 90 9.32 -2.20 -28.82
C ASN A 90 9.18 -0.75 -28.28
N LEU A 91 9.23 -0.59 -26.95
CA LEU A 91 9.16 0.72 -26.32
C LEU A 91 10.43 1.51 -26.58
N LYS A 92 10.27 2.77 -26.99
CA LYS A 92 11.38 3.71 -27.10
C LYS A 92 11.85 4.13 -25.70
N VAL A 93 13.17 4.14 -25.52
CA VAL A 93 13.81 4.61 -24.29
C VAL A 93 14.35 6.02 -24.52
N SER A 94 14.12 6.90 -23.54
CA SER A 94 14.74 8.22 -23.52
C SER A 94 15.12 8.57 -22.10
N SER A 95 16.39 8.86 -21.85
CA SER A 95 16.91 9.17 -20.51
C SER A 95 16.53 8.10 -19.48
N LYS A 96 16.72 6.82 -19.85
CA LYS A 96 16.35 5.65 -19.03
C LYS A 96 14.87 5.56 -18.62
N SER A 97 14.01 6.30 -19.31
CA SER A 97 12.57 6.33 -19.10
C SER A 97 11.83 5.82 -20.34
N PHE A 98 10.65 5.27 -20.13
CA PHE A 98 9.81 4.70 -21.18
C PHE A 98 8.34 4.83 -20.81
N LYS A 99 7.48 4.78 -21.82
CA LYS A 99 6.03 4.79 -21.67
C LYS A 99 5.37 3.92 -22.74
N GLY A 100 4.23 3.35 -22.42
CA GLY A 100 3.43 2.60 -23.38
C GLY A 100 1.98 2.47 -22.93
N GLU A 101 1.20 1.84 -23.79
CA GLU A 101 -0.23 1.58 -23.60
C GLU A 101 -0.54 0.17 -24.09
N GLY A 102 -1.56 -0.45 -23.54
CA GLY A 102 -2.01 -1.78 -23.93
C GLY A 102 -3.22 -2.24 -23.15
N GLU A 103 -3.53 -3.53 -23.25
CA GLU A 103 -4.64 -4.17 -22.56
C GLU A 103 -4.12 -5.16 -21.52
N VAL A 104 -4.72 -5.17 -20.33
CA VAL A 104 -4.38 -6.07 -19.23
C VAL A 104 -5.63 -6.79 -18.73
N ALA A 105 -5.50 -8.09 -18.49
CA ALA A 105 -6.50 -8.85 -17.74
C ALA A 105 -6.23 -8.67 -16.24
N LEU A 106 -7.09 -7.92 -15.54
CA LEU A 106 -6.98 -7.70 -14.10
C LEU A 106 -7.92 -8.62 -13.32
N ALA A 107 -7.34 -9.34 -12.36
CA ALA A 107 -8.08 -10.12 -11.39
C ALA A 107 -7.72 -9.63 -9.99
N MET A 108 -8.66 -8.95 -9.33
CA MET A 108 -8.52 -8.58 -7.92
C MET A 108 -9.25 -9.59 -7.04
N GLY A 109 -8.54 -10.14 -6.05
CA GLY A 109 -9.13 -11.04 -5.05
C GLY A 109 -9.69 -12.35 -5.59
N GLY A 110 -9.12 -12.92 -6.66
CA GLY A 110 -9.55 -14.23 -7.20
C GLY A 110 -10.81 -14.22 -8.07
N ASN A 111 -11.33 -13.03 -8.42
CA ASN A 111 -12.44 -12.89 -9.35
C ASN A 111 -12.04 -13.18 -10.81
N THR A 112 -13.02 -13.45 -11.66
CA THR A 112 -12.82 -13.59 -13.11
C THR A 112 -12.11 -12.35 -13.66
N PRO A 113 -10.97 -12.51 -14.37
CA PRO A 113 -10.24 -11.37 -14.90
C PRO A 113 -11.08 -10.56 -15.89
N GLY A 114 -11.09 -9.24 -15.73
CA GLY A 114 -11.64 -8.30 -16.70
C GLY A 114 -10.52 -7.68 -17.54
N ASN A 115 -10.76 -7.50 -18.83
CA ASN A 115 -9.81 -6.84 -19.72
C ASN A 115 -9.99 -5.33 -19.70
N TYR A 116 -8.89 -4.59 -19.52
CA TYR A 116 -8.89 -3.14 -19.44
C TYR A 116 -7.70 -2.54 -20.17
N GLU A 117 -7.94 -1.44 -20.87
CA GLU A 117 -6.90 -0.56 -21.37
C GLU A 117 -6.11 0.05 -20.21
N TYR A 118 -4.80 0.16 -20.39
CA TYR A 118 -3.91 0.81 -19.44
C TYR A 118 -2.88 1.69 -20.15
N THR A 119 -2.39 2.69 -19.43
CA THR A 119 -1.13 3.36 -19.75
C THR A 119 -0.09 2.99 -18.69
N LEU A 120 1.17 2.95 -19.07
CA LEU A 120 2.27 2.63 -18.16
C LEU A 120 3.44 3.54 -18.42
N GLU A 121 3.99 4.08 -17.35
CA GLU A 121 5.25 4.83 -17.35
C GLU A 121 6.27 4.13 -16.46
N GLY A 122 7.53 4.17 -16.88
CA GLY A 122 8.62 3.54 -16.16
C GLY A 122 9.93 4.28 -16.32
N SER A 123 10.78 4.16 -15.31
CA SER A 123 12.15 4.68 -15.36
C SER A 123 13.08 3.86 -14.49
N VAL A 124 14.36 3.81 -14.87
CA VAL A 124 15.41 3.17 -14.09
C VAL A 124 16.46 4.21 -13.71
N SER A 125 16.67 4.38 -12.41
CA SER A 125 17.69 5.29 -11.88
C SER A 125 19.12 4.80 -12.14
N ASP A 126 20.10 5.68 -11.92
CA ASP A 126 21.53 5.32 -12.01
C ASP A 126 21.91 4.20 -11.01
N ALA A 127 21.21 4.13 -9.87
CA ALA A 127 21.37 3.09 -8.87
C ALA A 127 20.67 1.76 -9.22
N LYS A 128 20.16 1.61 -10.46
CA LYS A 128 19.40 0.42 -10.91
C LYS A 128 18.14 0.14 -10.09
N VAL A 129 17.49 1.21 -9.62
CA VAL A 129 16.16 1.11 -9.01
C VAL A 129 15.12 1.42 -10.09
N LEU A 130 14.21 0.47 -10.32
CA LEU A 130 13.08 0.60 -11.23
C LEU A 130 11.89 1.23 -10.51
N THR A 131 11.25 2.19 -11.18
CA THR A 131 9.93 2.68 -10.85
C THR A 131 8.99 2.38 -12.01
N LEU A 132 7.85 1.74 -11.74
CA LEU A 132 6.76 1.58 -12.70
C LEU A 132 5.47 2.08 -12.11
N LYS A 133 4.68 2.77 -12.92
CA LYS A 133 3.31 3.16 -12.62
C LYS A 133 2.43 2.80 -13.80
N ALA A 134 1.46 1.92 -13.58
CA ALA A 134 0.39 1.63 -14.53
C ALA A 134 -0.89 2.36 -14.09
N ASN A 135 -1.61 2.94 -15.03
CA ASN A 135 -2.91 3.55 -14.81
C ASN A 135 -3.97 2.81 -15.63
N VAL A 136 -5.01 2.32 -14.95
CA VAL A 136 -6.15 1.61 -15.54
C VAL A 136 -7.41 2.42 -15.24
N PRO A 137 -7.86 3.29 -16.17
CA PRO A 137 -8.78 4.39 -15.84
C PRO A 137 -10.25 3.97 -15.64
N VAL A 138 -10.65 2.82 -16.16
CA VAL A 138 -12.06 2.38 -16.17
C VAL A 138 -12.53 1.72 -14.87
N PRO A 139 -11.89 0.64 -14.38
CA PRO A 139 -12.38 -0.06 -13.20
C PRO A 139 -12.29 0.84 -11.97
N MET A 140 -13.32 0.76 -11.11
CA MET A 140 -13.34 1.36 -9.77
C MET A 140 -13.04 2.87 -9.71
N GLY A 141 -13.30 3.59 -10.80
CA GLY A 141 -13.05 5.04 -10.91
C GLY A 141 -11.58 5.40 -11.17
N GLY A 142 -10.80 4.46 -11.69
CA GLY A 142 -9.38 4.58 -11.99
C GLY A 142 -8.53 3.89 -10.94
N ILE A 143 -7.65 2.99 -11.39
CA ILE A 143 -6.68 2.27 -10.55
C ILE A 143 -5.27 2.66 -10.99
N ASP A 144 -4.48 3.19 -10.07
CA ASP A 144 -3.03 3.34 -10.21
C ASP A 144 -2.34 2.15 -9.55
N ILE A 145 -1.44 1.48 -10.28
CA ILE A 145 -0.68 0.34 -9.80
C ILE A 145 0.80 0.69 -9.83
N ASN A 146 1.40 0.80 -8.65
CA ASN A 146 2.79 1.19 -8.47
C ASN A 146 3.64 -0.04 -8.14
N PHE A 147 4.69 -0.27 -8.92
CA PHE A 147 5.73 -1.24 -8.57
C PHE A 147 6.74 -0.59 -7.63
N ILE A 148 7.04 -1.26 -6.53
CA ILE A 148 8.05 -0.85 -5.57
C ILE A 148 9.09 -1.97 -5.49
N GLN A 149 10.34 -1.65 -5.84
CA GLN A 149 11.45 -2.59 -5.77
C GLN A 149 11.86 -2.83 -4.31
N GLY A 150 12.00 -4.10 -3.92
CA GLY A 150 12.35 -4.49 -2.56
C GLY A 150 11.47 -5.59 -2.00
N GLU A 151 11.68 -5.92 -0.73
CA GLU A 151 10.83 -6.87 -0.02
C GLU A 151 9.51 -6.20 0.39
N THR A 152 8.41 -6.97 0.35
CA THR A 152 7.11 -6.48 0.84
C THR A 152 7.21 -6.20 2.34
N PRO A 153 6.84 -4.99 2.80
CA PRO A 153 6.82 -4.68 4.23
C PRO A 153 5.96 -5.65 5.04
N ILE A 154 6.49 -6.11 6.17
CA ILE A 154 5.84 -7.18 6.95
C ILE A 154 4.44 -6.80 7.44
N ALA A 155 4.19 -5.52 7.67
CA ALA A 155 2.89 -5.02 8.11
C ALA A 155 1.75 -5.29 7.10
N TYR A 156 2.03 -5.46 5.80
CA TYR A 156 1.00 -5.82 4.83
C TYR A 156 0.39 -7.21 5.09
N TYR A 157 1.12 -8.14 5.68
CA TYR A 157 0.62 -9.50 5.89
C TYR A 157 -0.36 -9.64 7.05
N VAL A 158 -0.51 -8.59 7.86
CA VAL A 158 -1.48 -8.54 8.96
C VAL A 158 -2.51 -7.42 8.79
N ALA A 159 -2.31 -6.50 7.84
CA ALA A 159 -3.25 -5.42 7.56
C ALA A 159 -4.51 -5.98 6.88
N SER A 160 -5.63 -6.00 7.60
CA SER A 160 -6.91 -6.47 7.09
C SER A 160 -8.06 -6.07 8.04
N THR A 161 -9.28 -6.41 7.64
CA THR A 161 -10.44 -6.43 8.54
C THR A 161 -10.74 -7.86 8.94
N TYR A 162 -10.60 -8.15 10.24
CA TYR A 162 -10.92 -9.45 10.85
C TYR A 162 -12.35 -9.38 11.36
N GLN A 163 -13.29 -9.95 10.60
CA GLN A 163 -14.73 -9.77 10.81
C GLN A 163 -15.53 -11.07 10.70
N TYR A 164 -14.85 -12.20 10.49
CA TYR A 164 -15.47 -13.52 10.42
C TYR A 164 -15.08 -14.38 11.61
N ASP A 165 -15.95 -15.30 12.02
CA ASP A 165 -15.74 -16.20 13.16
C ASP A 165 -15.25 -15.46 14.41
N THR A 166 -15.84 -14.29 14.67
CA THR A 166 -15.30 -13.37 15.67
C THR A 166 -15.82 -13.64 17.07
N ASN A 167 -14.97 -13.37 18.06
CA ASN A 167 -15.40 -13.29 19.45
C ASN A 167 -14.52 -12.27 20.18
N LEU A 168 -15.14 -11.37 20.92
CA LEU A 168 -14.50 -10.44 21.83
C LEU A 168 -14.99 -10.77 23.25
N ALA A 169 -14.08 -11.20 24.12
CA ALA A 169 -14.38 -11.50 25.52
C ALA A 169 -13.57 -10.61 26.45
N ILE A 170 -14.18 -10.18 27.56
CA ILE A 170 -13.50 -9.37 28.57
C ILE A 170 -13.44 -10.07 29.91
N SER A 171 -12.36 -9.84 30.64
CA SER A 171 -12.20 -10.33 32.00
C SER A 171 -11.45 -9.34 32.88
N VAL A 172 -11.66 -9.42 34.19
CA VAL A 172 -10.89 -8.69 35.20
C VAL A 172 -10.32 -9.72 36.16
N ARG A 173 -8.99 -9.80 36.25
CA ARG A 173 -8.29 -10.80 37.07
C ARG A 173 -8.75 -12.24 36.80
N GLY A 174 -9.04 -12.56 35.53
CA GLY A 174 -9.50 -13.88 35.08
C GLY A 174 -10.99 -14.17 35.31
N THR A 175 -11.74 -13.28 35.95
CA THR A 175 -13.21 -13.39 36.03
C THR A 175 -13.83 -12.80 34.77
N SER A 176 -14.66 -13.58 34.06
CA SER A 176 -15.33 -13.12 32.83
C SER A 176 -16.41 -12.08 33.13
N TYR A 177 -16.47 -11.04 32.29
CA TYR A 177 -17.46 -9.95 32.34
C TYR A 177 -18.23 -9.82 31.02
N GLY A 178 -18.29 -10.90 30.25
CA GLY A 178 -19.11 -10.99 29.06
C GLY A 178 -18.31 -11.11 27.77
N SER A 179 -19.03 -11.44 26.71
CA SER A 179 -18.49 -11.59 25.36
C SER A 179 -19.52 -11.22 24.30
N THR A 180 -19.04 -11.06 23.07
CA THR A 180 -19.85 -10.84 21.88
C THR A 180 -19.19 -11.42 20.64
N GLU A 181 -20.01 -11.86 19.69
CA GLU A 181 -19.59 -12.26 18.34
C GLU A 181 -19.88 -11.14 17.31
N ASP A 182 -20.57 -10.07 17.72
CA ASP A 182 -20.77 -8.87 16.91
C ASP A 182 -19.63 -7.88 17.17
N CYS A 183 -18.45 -8.26 16.70
CA CYS A 183 -17.21 -7.52 16.86
C CYS A 183 -16.32 -7.65 15.62
N LYS A 184 -15.27 -6.82 15.55
CA LYS A 184 -14.23 -6.93 14.53
C LYS A 184 -12.96 -6.24 15.00
N ALA A 185 -11.84 -6.61 14.37
CA ALA A 185 -10.60 -5.86 14.46
C ALA A 185 -10.24 -5.31 13.08
N ILE A 186 -9.96 -4.01 13.00
CA ILE A 186 -9.45 -3.36 11.79
C ILE A 186 -7.97 -3.08 12.01
N VAL A 187 -7.12 -3.76 11.25
CA VAL A 187 -5.67 -3.59 11.31
C VAL A 187 -5.21 -2.81 10.08
N LYS A 188 -4.64 -1.62 10.31
CA LYS A 188 -4.14 -0.74 9.26
C LYS A 188 -2.63 -0.59 9.36
N ARG A 189 -1.96 -0.55 8.23
CA ARG A 189 -0.52 -0.29 8.18
C ARG A 189 -0.21 1.13 8.66
N ALA A 190 0.77 1.25 9.56
CA ALA A 190 1.26 2.54 10.05
C ALA A 190 2.70 2.82 9.58
N SER A 191 3.52 1.76 9.49
CA SER A 191 4.86 1.80 8.90
C SER A 191 5.17 0.48 8.21
N GLU A 192 6.44 0.22 7.86
CA GLU A 192 6.83 -1.08 7.30
C GLU A 192 6.68 -2.22 8.31
N THR A 193 6.84 -1.93 9.61
CA THR A 193 6.91 -2.93 10.68
C THR A 193 5.89 -2.69 11.79
N THR A 194 4.99 -1.72 11.63
CA THR A 194 3.96 -1.41 12.64
C THR A 194 2.58 -1.22 12.02
N VAL A 195 1.56 -1.50 12.82
CA VAL A 195 0.15 -1.35 12.48
C VAL A 195 -0.61 -0.62 13.57
N ASP A 196 -1.73 -0.04 13.18
CA ASP A 196 -2.74 0.52 14.06
C ASP A 196 -3.93 -0.46 14.09
N ILE A 197 -4.37 -0.82 15.30
CA ILE A 197 -5.43 -1.82 15.50
C ILE A 197 -6.63 -1.14 16.15
N THR A 198 -7.75 -1.06 15.43
CA THR A 198 -9.04 -0.67 15.99
C THR A 198 -9.80 -1.90 16.43
N LEU A 199 -10.18 -1.96 17.71
CA LEU A 199 -11.06 -3.00 18.24
C LEU A 199 -12.48 -2.46 18.35
N ASN A 200 -13.43 -3.17 17.75
CA ASN A 200 -14.84 -2.81 17.75
C ASN A 200 -15.69 -3.84 18.51
N GLY A 201 -16.83 -3.41 19.06
CA GLY A 201 -17.85 -4.32 19.60
C GLY A 201 -17.96 -4.34 21.13
N PHE A 202 -17.21 -3.50 21.84
CA PHE A 202 -17.32 -3.41 23.31
C PHE A 202 -18.74 -3.01 23.79
N GLY A 203 -19.48 -2.24 23.00
CA GLY A 203 -20.88 -1.90 23.27
C GLY A 203 -21.87 -3.07 23.11
N ASN A 204 -21.46 -4.18 22.50
CA ASN A 204 -22.30 -5.33 22.17
C ASN A 204 -22.13 -6.50 23.15
N LEU A 205 -21.40 -6.32 24.24
CA LEU A 205 -21.11 -7.38 25.21
C LEU A 205 -22.38 -7.88 25.90
N SER A 206 -22.49 -9.21 26.01
CA SER A 206 -23.56 -9.90 26.73
C SER A 206 -23.01 -10.70 27.92
N GLY A 207 -23.83 -10.95 28.94
CA GLY A 207 -23.47 -11.85 30.05
C GLY A 207 -22.62 -11.25 31.18
N GLY A 208 -22.32 -9.95 31.16
CA GLY A 208 -21.70 -9.22 32.27
C GLY A 208 -22.35 -7.87 32.54
N GLY A 209 -21.85 -7.15 33.55
CA GLY A 209 -22.32 -5.79 33.87
C GLY A 209 -22.11 -4.86 32.67
N ASN A 210 -23.12 -4.05 32.36
CA ASN A 210 -23.18 -3.21 31.16
C ASN A 210 -22.01 -2.21 31.11
N MET A 211 -20.94 -2.55 30.40
CA MET A 211 -19.79 -1.67 30.20
C MET A 211 -20.01 -0.86 28.93
N ASN A 212 -20.35 0.41 29.08
CA ASN A 212 -20.55 1.32 27.96
C ASN A 212 -19.19 1.87 27.48
N LEU A 213 -18.41 1.02 26.81
CA LEU A 213 -17.15 1.40 26.19
C LEU A 213 -17.32 1.37 24.67
N GLY A 214 -16.96 2.45 23.97
CA GLY A 214 -16.93 2.45 22.52
C GLY A 214 -15.63 1.87 21.97
N ASP A 215 -15.52 1.96 20.66
CA ASP A 215 -14.38 1.44 19.93
C ASP A 215 -13.15 2.33 20.15
N PHE A 216 -11.96 1.75 20.08
CA PHE A 216 -10.71 2.50 20.21
C PHE A 216 -9.60 1.92 19.35
N THR A 217 -8.62 2.76 19.01
CA THR A 217 -7.48 2.40 18.15
C THR A 217 -6.19 2.39 18.94
N ILE A 218 -5.43 1.31 18.82
CA ILE A 218 -4.13 1.12 19.44
C ILE A 218 -3.08 1.33 18.34
N SER A 219 -2.35 2.45 18.41
CA SER A 219 -1.40 2.82 17.36
C SER A 219 0.01 2.29 17.63
N GLY A 220 0.73 1.99 16.56
CA GLY A 220 2.16 1.63 16.63
C GLY A 220 2.46 0.21 17.12
N VAL A 221 1.52 -0.71 16.98
CA VAL A 221 1.71 -2.13 17.33
C VAL A 221 2.76 -2.74 16.42
N LYS A 222 3.81 -3.33 17.01
CA LYS A 222 4.91 -3.95 16.29
C LYS A 222 4.48 -5.27 15.66
N VAL A 223 4.93 -5.53 14.44
CA VAL A 223 4.73 -6.79 13.71
C VAL A 223 6.06 -7.50 13.54
N GLU A 224 6.12 -8.77 13.95
CA GLU A 224 7.29 -9.63 13.76
C GLU A 224 6.90 -10.98 13.17
N LYS A 225 7.79 -11.55 12.36
CA LYS A 225 7.58 -12.88 11.76
C LYS A 225 7.75 -13.95 12.83
N ALA A 226 6.84 -14.92 12.84
CA ALA A 226 6.89 -16.11 13.68
C ALA A 226 6.81 -17.39 12.83
N ASN A 227 7.04 -18.56 13.44
CA ASN A 227 7.04 -19.84 12.73
C ASN A 227 5.71 -20.14 12.02
N SER A 228 4.59 -19.69 12.59
CA SER A 228 3.23 -20.00 12.13
C SER A 228 2.46 -18.78 11.60
N GLY A 229 3.18 -17.70 11.25
CA GLY A 229 2.58 -16.43 10.81
C GLY A 229 3.32 -15.25 11.40
N TYR A 230 2.61 -14.42 12.17
CA TYR A 230 3.08 -13.13 12.67
C TYR A 230 2.68 -12.94 14.13
N THR A 231 3.49 -12.17 14.84
CA THR A 231 3.22 -11.72 16.21
C THR A 231 2.99 -10.23 16.23
N LEU A 232 2.09 -9.81 17.11
CA LEU A 232 1.72 -8.43 17.37
C LEU A 232 2.15 -8.12 18.80
N SER A 233 2.88 -7.04 19.01
CA SER A 233 3.30 -6.64 20.35
C SER A 233 3.34 -5.13 20.54
N LEU A 234 2.86 -4.68 21.69
CA LEU A 234 3.02 -3.31 22.15
C LEU A 234 3.05 -3.32 23.68
N GLY A 235 3.94 -2.52 24.27
CA GLY A 235 3.94 -2.27 25.71
C GLY A 235 2.83 -1.31 26.11
N ALA A 236 3.11 -0.44 27.09
CA ALA A 236 2.16 0.58 27.50
C ALA A 236 1.81 1.52 26.33
N PHE A 237 0.53 1.89 26.24
CA PHE A 237 0.02 2.77 25.20
C PHE A 237 -1.10 3.66 25.75
N GLU A 238 -1.38 4.75 25.05
CA GLU A 238 -2.55 5.59 25.33
C GLU A 238 -3.47 5.59 24.12
N SER A 239 -4.77 5.57 24.39
CA SER A 239 -5.81 5.66 23.37
C SER A 239 -7.04 6.39 23.93
N THR A 240 -8.06 6.53 23.12
CA THR A 240 -9.33 7.11 23.52
C THR A 240 -10.44 6.32 22.87
N ALA A 241 -11.36 5.81 23.68
CA ALA A 241 -12.55 5.14 23.24
C ALA A 241 -13.66 6.13 22.94
N GLU A 242 -14.35 5.89 21.84
CA GLU A 242 -15.58 6.60 21.50
C GLU A 242 -16.63 6.39 22.60
N SER A 243 -17.59 7.31 22.72
CA SER A 243 -18.66 7.20 23.69
C SER A 243 -19.98 7.58 23.08
N ALA A 244 -20.99 6.72 23.25
CA ALA A 244 -22.37 7.03 22.90
C ALA A 244 -22.94 8.22 23.68
N SER A 245 -22.31 8.60 24.81
CA SER A 245 -22.73 9.71 25.67
C SER A 245 -22.03 11.05 25.39
N GLY A 246 -21.16 11.10 24.38
CA GLY A 246 -20.53 12.33 23.89
C GLY A 246 -19.24 12.76 24.61
N THR A 247 -18.87 12.13 25.73
CA THR A 247 -17.54 12.32 26.35
C THR A 247 -16.66 11.11 26.08
N PRO A 248 -15.59 11.24 25.28
CA PRO A 248 -14.66 10.13 25.02
C PRO A 248 -14.03 9.61 26.32
N THR A 249 -13.75 8.31 26.36
CA THR A 249 -13.15 7.67 27.54
C THR A 249 -11.67 7.43 27.26
N ALA A 250 -10.79 8.02 28.09
CA ALA A 250 -9.36 7.76 27.98
C ALA A 250 -9.06 6.27 28.23
N ILE A 251 -8.13 5.70 27.46
CA ILE A 251 -7.69 4.32 27.59
C ILE A 251 -6.20 4.32 27.90
N THR A 252 -5.85 3.84 29.09
CA THR A 252 -4.45 3.59 29.46
C THR A 252 -4.17 2.11 29.30
N GLY A 253 -3.45 1.75 28.24
CA GLY A 253 -3.04 0.40 27.91
C GLY A 253 -1.79 -0.04 28.68
N GLU A 254 -1.81 -1.26 29.21
CA GLU A 254 -0.64 -1.89 29.83
C GLU A 254 0.15 -2.71 28.82
N SER A 255 -0.56 -3.44 27.94
CA SER A 255 0.05 -4.23 26.88
C SER A 255 -0.95 -4.62 25.79
N LEU A 256 -0.41 -4.93 24.62
CA LEU A 256 -1.07 -5.71 23.58
C LEU A 256 -0.13 -6.84 23.14
N GLU A 257 -0.67 -8.04 23.09
CA GLU A 257 -0.01 -9.21 22.52
C GLU A 257 -0.99 -9.89 21.56
N GLY A 258 -0.48 -10.44 20.46
CA GLY A 258 -1.34 -11.17 19.55
C GLY A 258 -0.59 -11.97 18.51
N THR A 259 -1.34 -12.78 17.78
CA THR A 259 -0.84 -13.57 16.66
C THR A 259 -1.77 -13.45 15.48
N VAL A 260 -1.20 -13.46 14.28
CA VAL A 260 -1.93 -13.60 13.02
C VAL A 260 -1.33 -14.77 12.27
N THR A 261 -2.14 -15.79 11.99
CA THR A 261 -1.70 -16.96 11.23
C THR A 261 -1.70 -16.67 9.73
N THR A 262 -0.99 -17.48 8.96
CA THR A 262 -0.88 -17.30 7.50
C THR A 262 -2.19 -17.50 6.74
N ASP A 263 -3.15 -18.22 7.31
CA ASP A 263 -4.52 -18.39 6.81
C ASP A 263 -5.46 -17.24 7.23
N GLY A 264 -4.96 -16.26 7.98
CA GLY A 264 -5.66 -15.02 8.27
C GLY A 264 -6.49 -15.02 9.55
N LYS A 265 -6.27 -15.97 10.47
CA LYS A 265 -6.84 -15.94 11.81
C LYS A 265 -6.02 -15.05 12.74
N ALA A 266 -6.67 -14.13 13.44
CA ALA A 266 -6.09 -13.30 14.48
C ALA A 266 -6.57 -13.74 15.87
N GLU A 267 -5.66 -13.66 16.84
CA GLU A 267 -5.94 -13.68 18.27
C GLU A 267 -5.18 -12.51 18.90
N ILE A 268 -5.88 -11.59 19.54
CA ILE A 268 -5.35 -10.34 20.08
C ILE A 268 -5.80 -10.21 21.53
N THR A 269 -4.84 -10.15 22.44
CA THR A 269 -5.05 -9.89 23.86
C THR A 269 -4.58 -8.49 24.21
N VAL A 270 -5.44 -7.70 24.84
CA VAL A 270 -5.15 -6.33 25.26
C VAL A 270 -5.45 -6.18 26.75
N ALA A 271 -4.48 -5.65 27.49
CA ALA A 271 -4.67 -5.24 28.88
C ALA A 271 -4.76 -3.71 28.96
N PHE A 272 -5.86 -3.16 29.49
CA PHE A 272 -6.07 -1.71 29.53
C PHE A 272 -7.01 -1.25 30.65
N LYS A 273 -6.97 0.05 30.97
CA LYS A 273 -7.85 0.71 31.95
C LYS A 273 -8.65 1.82 31.27
N PRO A 274 -10.00 1.73 31.25
CA PRO A 274 -10.83 2.84 30.82
C PRO A 274 -10.97 3.88 31.94
N GLY A 275 -10.71 5.15 31.63
CA GLY A 275 -10.80 6.26 32.56
C GLY A 275 -9.93 6.06 33.81
N SER A 276 -10.51 6.26 34.98
CA SER A 276 -9.82 6.11 36.27
C SER A 276 -9.99 4.71 36.90
N MET A 277 -10.27 3.69 36.09
CA MET A 277 -10.49 2.33 36.60
C MET A 277 -9.24 1.80 37.33
N PRO A 278 -9.37 1.26 38.56
CA PRO A 278 -8.22 0.87 39.37
C PRO A 278 -7.56 -0.44 38.93
N MET A 279 -8.25 -1.25 38.12
CA MET A 279 -7.80 -2.56 37.65
C MET A 279 -7.90 -2.64 36.14
N ALA A 280 -6.93 -3.28 35.50
CA ALA A 280 -6.97 -3.52 34.06
C ALA A 280 -8.04 -4.55 33.69
N ILE A 281 -8.69 -4.29 32.57
CA ILE A 281 -9.49 -5.24 31.80
C ILE A 281 -8.55 -5.96 30.86
N THR A 282 -8.70 -7.27 30.77
CA THR A 282 -8.12 -8.09 29.70
C THR A 282 -9.20 -8.36 28.68
N ALA A 283 -9.05 -7.83 27.47
CA ALA A 283 -9.88 -8.15 26.32
C ALA A 283 -9.14 -9.16 25.44
N VAL A 284 -9.83 -10.21 25.01
CA VAL A 284 -9.33 -11.20 24.06
C VAL A 284 -10.25 -11.18 22.85
N PHE A 285 -9.71 -10.76 21.72
CA PHE A 285 -10.35 -10.82 20.42
C PHE A 285 -9.84 -12.02 19.63
N THR A 286 -10.74 -12.75 18.99
CA THR A 286 -10.42 -13.72 17.93
C THR A 286 -11.23 -13.37 16.70
N GLY A 287 -10.68 -13.59 15.51
CA GLY A 287 -11.42 -13.42 14.26
C GLY A 287 -10.61 -13.84 13.03
N ASN A 288 -11.25 -13.87 11.87
CA ASN A 288 -10.66 -14.27 10.59
C ASN A 288 -10.93 -13.22 9.49
N VAL A 289 -10.05 -13.17 8.50
CA VAL A 289 -10.20 -12.33 7.30
C VAL A 289 -11.10 -12.98 6.24
N ASN A 290 -11.25 -14.31 6.29
CA ASN A 290 -12.11 -15.07 5.39
C ASN A 290 -13.24 -15.74 6.18
N GLU A 291 -14.39 -15.92 5.54
CA GLU A 291 -15.42 -16.84 6.05
C GLU A 291 -14.85 -18.26 6.02
N THR A 292 -14.57 -18.83 7.19
CA THR A 292 -14.29 -20.25 7.26
C THR A 292 -15.63 -20.97 7.13
N SER A 293 -15.86 -21.70 6.05
CA SER A 293 -16.99 -22.64 6.02
C SER A 293 -16.80 -23.61 7.18
N ALA A 294 -17.70 -23.57 8.16
CA ALA A 294 -17.68 -24.50 9.29
C ALA A 294 -17.58 -25.95 8.78
N GLN A 295 -16.69 -26.74 9.41
CA GLN A 295 -16.58 -28.19 9.19
C GLN A 295 -17.89 -28.91 9.52
#